data_AF-K1QTM3-F1
#
_entry.id   AF-K1QTM3-F1
#
_cell.length_a   1.000
_cell.length_b   1.000
_cell.length_c   1.000
_cell.angle_alpha   90.00
_cell.angle_beta   90.00
_cell.angle_gamma   90.00
#
_symmetry.space_group_name_H-M   'P 1'
#
loop_
_entity.id
_entity.type
_entity.pdbx_description
1 polymer ?
#
loop_
_entity_poly.entity_id
_entity_poly.type
_entity_poly.pdbx_seq_one_letter_code
_entity_poly.pdbx_strand_id
1 'polypeptide(L)'
;MSVKKASKIFQVPDTTLRDRVLQKVDPETAVFGKSPVLECFEEANLVQHFKTMAAYGYGYTRQECVNIASEYAVHLGKRTMDKPFTMKWMRGFLKRWPELKVLKPRGLEHARAKMASKETGYFKNLEKTLSTHN
;
A
#
# COMPACT_ATOMS: atom_id res chain seq x y z
N MET A 1 17.95 3.05 39.15
CA MET A 1 19.05 2.96 38.16
C MET A 1 19.40 4.38 37.72
N SER A 2 20.67 4.81 37.71
CA SER A 2 21.02 6.19 37.29
C SER A 2 20.83 6.39 35.78
N VAL A 3 20.38 7.58 35.36
CA VAL A 3 20.22 7.96 33.93
C VAL A 3 21.50 7.71 33.13
N LYS A 4 22.68 8.02 33.69
CA LYS A 4 23.98 7.72 33.06
C LYS A 4 24.24 6.23 32.89
N LYS A 5 23.80 5.40 33.85
CA LYS A 5 23.94 3.94 33.79
C LYS A 5 23.00 3.36 32.72
N ALA A 6 21.76 3.86 32.66
CA ALA A 6 20.80 3.51 31.61
C ALA A 6 21.29 3.93 30.22
N SER A 7 21.87 5.13 30.07
CA SER A 7 22.43 5.61 28.80
C SER A 7 23.49 4.65 28.22
N LYS A 8 24.39 4.15 29.06
CA LYS A 8 25.42 3.17 28.64
C LYS A 8 24.84 1.81 28.27
N ILE A 9 23.82 1.34 29.00
CA ILE A 9 23.20 0.02 28.77
C ILE A 9 22.34 0.04 27.49
N PHE A 10 21.52 1.08 27.32
CA PHE A 10 20.57 1.17 26.22
C PHE A 10 21.10 1.93 24.99
N GLN A 11 22.33 2.46 25.05
CA GLN A 11 22.95 3.28 24.00
C GLN A 11 22.07 4.47 23.56
N VAL A 12 21.30 5.01 24.49
CA VAL A 12 20.47 6.21 24.27
C VAL A 12 21.17 7.41 24.92
N PRO A 13 21.20 8.59 24.26
CA PRO A 13 21.76 9.81 24.86
C PRO A 13 21.17 10.11 26.23
N ASP A 14 22.00 10.59 27.16
CA ASP A 14 21.55 10.87 28.53
C ASP A 14 20.50 11.99 28.57
N THR A 15 20.56 12.93 27.62
CA THR A 15 19.59 14.00 27.42
C THR A 15 18.19 13.45 27.11
N THR A 16 18.07 12.50 26.18
CA THR A 16 16.79 11.85 25.84
C THR A 16 16.19 11.11 27.03
N LEU A 17 17.03 10.43 27.82
CA LEU A 17 16.58 9.76 29.05
C LEU A 17 16.16 10.76 30.13
N ARG A 18 16.87 11.89 30.28
CA ARG A 18 16.47 12.96 31.20
C ARG A 18 15.16 13.61 30.78
N ASP A 19 14.99 13.92 29.50
CA ASP A 19 13.73 14.51 29.00
C ASP A 19 12.55 13.56 29.23
N ARG A 20 12.78 12.25 29.15
CA ARG A 20 11.78 11.22 29.45
C ARG A 20 11.48 11.08 30.94
N VAL A 21 12.48 11.21 31.81
CA VAL A 21 12.30 11.19 33.28
C VAL A 21 11.66 12.47 33.79
N LEU A 22 11.99 13.61 33.18
CA LEU A 22 11.43 14.93 33.50
C LEU A 22 10.07 15.18 32.83
N GLN A 23 9.51 14.18 32.14
CA GLN A 23 8.23 14.27 31.40
C GLN A 23 8.14 15.45 30.45
N LYS A 24 9.27 15.97 29.95
CA LYS A 24 9.28 17.03 28.92
C LYS A 24 8.75 16.53 27.58
N VAL A 25 8.77 15.22 27.38
CA VAL A 25 8.28 14.53 26.19
C VAL A 25 7.31 13.46 26.68
N ASP A 26 6.04 13.64 26.37
CA ASP A 26 5.02 12.64 26.69
C ASP A 26 5.32 11.33 25.96
N PRO A 27 5.49 10.22 26.69
CA PRO A 27 5.85 8.94 26.09
C PRO A 27 4.76 8.37 25.18
N GLU A 28 3.50 8.73 25.45
CA GLU A 28 2.31 8.36 24.67
C GLU A 28 2.17 9.23 23.41
N THR A 29 2.57 10.51 23.47
CA THR A 29 2.36 11.50 22.40
C THR A 29 3.57 11.62 21.47
N ALA A 30 4.74 11.12 21.89
CA ALA A 30 5.97 11.14 21.10
C ALA A 30 5.89 10.17 19.92
N VAL A 31 5.29 10.62 18.82
CA VAL A 31 5.21 9.85 17.57
C VAL A 31 6.50 10.02 16.79
N PHE A 32 7.18 8.91 16.51
CA PHE A 32 8.35 8.91 15.64
C PHE A 32 7.94 9.07 14.17
N GLY A 33 8.10 10.29 13.66
CA GLY A 33 7.87 10.61 12.25
C GLY A 33 6.39 10.78 11.87
N LYS A 34 6.16 11.00 10.58
CA LYS A 34 4.80 11.23 10.06
C LYS A 34 4.03 9.92 10.03
N SER A 35 2.86 9.89 10.67
CA SER A 35 1.94 8.75 10.60
C SER A 35 1.61 8.42 9.13
N PRO A 36 1.52 7.12 8.76
CA PRO A 36 1.10 6.73 7.42
C PRO A 36 -0.28 7.33 7.09
N VAL A 37 -0.51 7.64 5.81
CA VAL A 37 -1.78 8.25 5.34
C VAL A 37 -2.95 7.29 5.55
N LEU A 38 -2.71 5.98 5.40
CA LEU A 38 -3.67 4.93 5.71
C LEU A 38 -3.31 4.32 7.06
N GLU A 39 -4.32 4.13 7.90
CA GLU A 39 -4.17 3.42 9.17
C GLU A 39 -3.92 1.92 8.93
N CYS A 40 -3.39 1.25 9.95
CA CYS A 40 -3.05 -0.17 9.87
C CYS A 40 -4.25 -1.04 9.43
N PHE A 41 -5.45 -0.73 9.92
CA PHE A 41 -6.69 -1.41 9.55
C PHE A 41 -7.06 -1.21 8.07
N GLU A 42 -6.93 0.02 7.57
CA GLU A 42 -7.21 0.34 6.17
C GLU A 42 -6.21 -0.33 5.22
N GLU A 43 -4.94 -0.37 5.63
CA GLU A 43 -3.91 -1.10 4.89
C GLU A 43 -4.18 -2.61 4.88
N ALA A 44 -4.68 -3.18 5.97
CA ALA A 44 -5.03 -4.59 6.05
C ALA A 44 -6.19 -4.97 5.10
N ASN A 45 -7.21 -4.10 4.97
CA ASN A 45 -8.29 -4.30 4.00
C ASN A 45 -7.75 -4.31 2.56
N LEU A 46 -6.84 -3.39 2.25
CA LEU A 46 -6.19 -3.33 0.94
C LEU A 46 -5.34 -4.58 0.66
N VAL A 47 -4.61 -5.08 1.66
CA VAL A 47 -3.85 -6.34 1.59
C VAL A 47 -4.78 -7.53 1.31
N GLN A 48 -5.90 -7.62 2.03
CA GLN A 48 -6.87 -8.69 1.85
C GLN A 48 -7.49 -8.67 0.45
N HIS A 49 -7.79 -7.48 -0.07
CA HIS A 49 -8.24 -7.32 -1.45
C HIS A 49 -7.20 -7.85 -2.45
N PHE A 50 -5.92 -7.48 -2.30
CA PHE A 50 -4.86 -7.98 -3.18
C PHE A 50 -4.66 -9.50 -3.08
N LYS A 51 -4.77 -10.08 -1.87
CA LYS A 51 -4.72 -11.54 -1.68
C LYS A 51 -5.87 -12.25 -2.40
N THR A 52 -7.08 -11.71 -2.27
CA THR A 52 -8.28 -12.25 -2.89
C THR A 52 -8.19 -12.20 -4.41
N MET A 53 -7.76 -11.06 -4.97
CA MET A 53 -7.59 -10.90 -6.41
C MET A 53 -6.47 -11.79 -6.96
N ALA A 54 -5.37 -11.96 -6.22
CA ALA A 54 -4.32 -12.90 -6.61
C ALA A 54 -4.82 -14.35 -6.59
N ALA A 55 -5.68 -14.74 -5.64
CA ALA A 55 -6.30 -16.06 -5.60
C ALA A 55 -7.22 -16.31 -6.81
N TYR A 56 -7.89 -15.26 -7.31
CA TYR A 56 -8.64 -15.30 -8.57
C TYR A 56 -7.76 -15.27 -9.83
N GLY A 57 -6.43 -15.25 -9.69
CA GLY A 57 -5.50 -15.20 -10.81
C GLY A 57 -5.32 -13.79 -11.40
N TYR A 58 -5.88 -12.75 -10.77
CA TYR A 58 -5.64 -11.36 -11.14
C TYR A 58 -4.36 -10.86 -10.49
N GLY A 59 -3.36 -10.70 -11.34
CA GLY A 59 -2.15 -9.98 -10.98
C GLY A 59 -2.38 -8.47 -10.94
N TYR A 60 -1.84 -7.77 -9.96
CA TYR A 60 -1.68 -6.32 -10.04
C TYR A 60 -0.23 -5.93 -10.19
N THR A 61 0.02 -5.03 -11.13
CA THR A 61 1.30 -4.33 -11.20
C THR A 61 1.42 -3.35 -10.04
N ARG A 62 2.66 -2.98 -9.70
CA ARG A 62 2.91 -2.00 -8.63
C ARG A 62 2.21 -0.67 -8.88
N GLN A 63 2.06 -0.27 -10.15
CA GLN A 63 1.36 0.96 -10.52
C GLN A 63 -0.16 0.82 -10.31
N GLU A 64 -0.74 -0.32 -10.68
CA GLU A 64 -2.16 -0.60 -10.42
C GLU A 64 -2.47 -0.63 -8.92
N CYS A 65 -1.61 -1.26 -8.11
CA CYS A 65 -1.75 -1.22 -6.65
C CYS A 65 -1.76 0.21 -6.09
N VAL A 66 -0.91 1.08 -6.65
CA VAL A 66 -0.84 2.50 -6.26
C VAL A 66 -2.11 3.25 -6.67
N ASN A 67 -2.64 2.98 -7.86
CA ASN A 67 -3.87 3.59 -8.33
C ASN A 67 -5.07 3.17 -7.47
N ILE A 68 -5.24 1.86 -7.23
CA ILE A 68 -6.30 1.31 -6.36
C ILE A 68 -6.19 1.89 -4.95
N ALA A 69 -4.98 1.96 -4.38
CA ALA A 69 -4.79 2.58 -3.08
C ALA A 69 -5.15 4.08 -3.08
N SER A 70 -4.90 4.78 -4.18
CA SER A 70 -5.22 6.21 -4.30
C SER A 70 -6.73 6.43 -4.35
N GLU A 71 -7.44 5.63 -5.15
CA GLU A 71 -8.91 5.64 -5.22
C GLU A 71 -9.53 5.28 -3.87
N TYR A 72 -8.97 4.29 -3.18
CA TYR A 72 -9.39 3.90 -1.84
C TYR A 72 -9.21 5.03 -0.82
N ALA A 73 -8.06 5.72 -0.84
CA ALA A 73 -7.82 6.86 0.04
C ALA A 73 -8.72 8.07 -0.25
N VAL A 74 -9.13 8.27 -1.51
CA VAL A 74 -10.13 9.28 -1.86
C VAL A 74 -11.51 8.88 -1.34
N HIS A 75 -11.90 7.61 -1.49
CA HIS A 75 -13.16 7.10 -0.93
C HIS A 75 -13.26 7.27 0.58
N LEU A 76 -12.14 7.10 1.29
CA LEU A 76 -12.06 7.32 2.74
C LEU A 76 -11.99 8.81 3.13
N GLY A 77 -11.95 9.74 2.17
CA GLY A 77 -11.83 11.17 2.43
C GLY A 77 -10.46 11.60 2.99
N LYS A 78 -9.47 10.68 3.06
CA LYS A 78 -8.13 10.96 3.58
C LYS A 78 -7.24 11.71 2.58
N ARG A 79 -7.65 11.76 1.31
CA ARG A 79 -6.89 12.39 0.23
C ARG A 79 -7.78 12.93 -0.88
N THR A 80 -7.27 13.95 -1.58
CA THR A 80 -7.89 14.51 -2.78
C THR A 80 -7.35 13.82 -4.04
N MET A 81 -8.16 13.71 -5.08
CA MET A 81 -7.79 13.12 -6.39
C MET A 81 -6.53 13.76 -7.01
N ASP A 82 -6.28 15.04 -6.73
CA ASP A 82 -5.12 15.78 -7.26
C ASP A 82 -3.77 15.28 -6.74
N LYS A 83 -3.76 14.45 -5.68
CA LYS A 83 -2.53 13.95 -5.04
C LYS A 83 -2.57 12.43 -4.89
N PRO A 84 -2.39 11.65 -5.98
CA PRO A 84 -2.33 10.20 -5.90
C PRO A 84 -1.12 9.71 -5.08
N PHE A 85 -1.15 8.45 -4.66
CA PHE A 85 0.01 7.81 -4.05
C PHE A 85 1.15 7.71 -5.05
N THR A 86 2.37 7.82 -4.55
CA THR A 86 3.58 7.70 -5.35
C THR A 86 4.18 6.31 -5.16
N MET A 87 5.05 5.88 -6.08
CA MET A 87 5.85 4.66 -5.90
C MET A 87 6.68 4.65 -4.62
N LYS A 88 7.01 5.82 -4.04
CA LYS A 88 7.63 5.93 -2.71
C LYS A 88 6.73 5.37 -1.61
N TRP A 89 5.43 5.65 -1.66
CA TRP A 89 4.45 5.07 -0.73
C TRP A 89 4.41 3.54 -0.90
N MET A 90 4.36 3.04 -2.13
CA MET A 90 4.35 1.60 -2.42
C MET A 90 5.56 0.86 -1.83
N ARG A 91 6.76 1.46 -1.90
CA ARG A 91 7.96 0.87 -1.25
C ARG A 91 7.81 0.78 0.26
N GLY A 92 7.25 1.82 0.89
CA GLY A 92 6.97 1.83 2.33
C GLY A 92 5.89 0.82 2.72
N PHE A 93 4.83 0.73 1.92
CA PHE A 93 3.75 -0.24 2.08
C PHE A 93 4.26 -1.69 2.00
N LEU A 94 5.08 -2.02 1.00
CA LEU A 94 5.73 -3.33 0.89
C LEU A 94 6.79 -3.62 1.98
N LYS A 95 7.28 -2.59 2.67
CA LYS A 95 8.17 -2.76 3.83
C LYS A 95 7.36 -3.12 5.08
N ARG A 96 6.15 -2.56 5.23
CA ARG A 96 5.20 -2.91 6.30
C ARG A 96 4.55 -4.28 6.07
N TRP A 97 4.25 -4.62 4.82
CA TRP A 97 3.59 -5.87 4.42
C TRP A 97 4.47 -6.72 3.50
N PRO A 98 5.49 -7.41 4.03
CA PRO A 98 6.43 -8.19 3.22
C PRO A 98 5.77 -9.39 2.50
N GLU A 99 4.69 -9.92 3.07
CA GLU A 99 3.88 -11.01 2.52
C GLU A 99 3.36 -10.74 1.10
N LEU A 100 3.05 -9.48 0.76
CA LEU A 100 2.56 -9.11 -0.57
C LEU A 100 3.62 -9.25 -1.67
N LYS A 101 4.91 -9.29 -1.35
CA LYS A 101 5.97 -9.47 -2.35
C LYS A 101 5.96 -10.87 -2.96
N VAL A 102 5.42 -11.85 -2.22
CA VAL A 102 5.37 -13.26 -2.63
C VAL A 102 4.27 -13.47 -3.68
N LEU A 103 3.25 -12.60 -3.71
CA LEU A 103 2.09 -12.67 -4.61
C LEU A 103 2.36 -12.18 -6.04
N LYS A 104 3.63 -12.14 -6.50
CA LYS A 104 3.94 -11.67 -7.85
C LYS A 104 3.30 -12.64 -8.88
N PRO A 105 2.32 -12.19 -9.68
CA PRO A 105 1.70 -13.03 -10.70
C PRO A 105 2.75 -13.44 -11.73
N ARG A 106 2.72 -14.69 -12.19
CA ARG A 106 3.58 -15.10 -13.31
C ARG A 106 3.08 -14.35 -14.55
N GLY A 107 4.00 -13.80 -15.35
CA GLY A 107 3.63 -12.87 -16.45
C GLY A 107 2.59 -13.41 -17.43
N LEU A 108 2.54 -14.74 -17.60
CA LEU A 108 1.57 -15.44 -18.44
C LEU A 108 0.14 -15.46 -17.86
N GLU A 109 0.01 -15.65 -16.54
CA GLU A 109 -1.28 -15.69 -15.84
C GLU A 109 -1.92 -14.29 -15.86
N HIS A 110 -1.12 -13.26 -15.62
CA HIS A 110 -1.55 -11.86 -15.71
C HIS A 110 -2.08 -11.49 -17.10
N ALA A 111 -1.38 -11.91 -18.15
CA ALA A 111 -1.81 -11.68 -19.53
C ALA A 111 -3.15 -12.38 -19.83
N ARG A 112 -3.31 -13.64 -19.39
CA ARG A 112 -4.56 -14.40 -19.57
C ARG A 112 -5.75 -13.77 -18.84
N ALA A 113 -5.57 -13.38 -17.58
CA ALA A 113 -6.63 -12.73 -16.78
C ALA A 113 -7.08 -11.41 -17.40
N LYS A 114 -6.14 -10.59 -17.92
CA LYS A 114 -6.47 -9.34 -18.61
C LYS A 114 -7.16 -9.55 -19.97
N MET A 115 -6.78 -10.59 -20.71
CA MET A 115 -7.45 -10.93 -21.97
C MET A 115 -8.86 -11.45 -21.76
N ALA A 116 -9.14 -12.15 -20.65
CA ALA A 116 -10.48 -12.65 -20.32
C ALA A 116 -11.45 -11.54 -19.87
N SER A 117 -10.95 -10.46 -19.25
CA SER A 117 -11.79 -9.38 -18.71
C SER A 117 -12.03 -8.23 -19.70
N LYS A 118 -11.12 -7.99 -20.64
CA LYS A 118 -11.27 -6.89 -21.59
C LYS A 118 -12.01 -7.42 -22.81
N GLU A 119 -13.18 -6.85 -23.12
CA GLU A 119 -13.71 -6.89 -24.49
C GLU A 119 -12.59 -6.40 -25.41
N THR A 120 -11.92 -7.37 -26.00
CA THR A 120 -10.82 -7.11 -26.92
C THR A 120 -11.40 -6.36 -28.11
N GLY A 121 -10.63 -5.44 -28.71
CA GLY A 121 -11.07 -4.73 -29.92
C GLY A 121 -11.52 -5.68 -31.04
N TYR A 122 -11.15 -6.96 -30.95
CA TYR A 122 -11.69 -8.06 -31.73
C TYR A 122 -13.23 -8.14 -31.68
N PHE A 123 -13.87 -8.12 -30.51
CA PHE A 123 -15.33 -8.20 -30.39
C PHE A 123 -16.02 -6.97 -30.97
N LYS A 124 -15.45 -5.77 -30.76
CA LYS A 124 -15.95 -4.52 -31.37
C LYS A 124 -15.82 -4.52 -32.90
N ASN A 125 -14.70 -5.03 -33.42
CA ASN A 125 -14.49 -5.15 -34.85
C ASN A 125 -15.41 -6.21 -35.46
N LEU A 126 -15.66 -7.32 -34.75
CA LEU A 126 -16.59 -8.37 -35.14
C LEU A 126 -18.02 -7.83 -35.23
N GLU A 127 -18.48 -7.11 -34.21
CA GLU A 127 -19.79 -6.47 -34.18
C GLU A 127 -19.95 -5.49 -35.36
N LYS A 128 -18.90 -4.70 -35.65
CA LYS A 128 -18.88 -3.78 -36.78
C LYS A 128 -19.02 -4.52 -38.12
N THR A 129 -18.34 -5.64 -38.31
CA THR A 129 -18.45 -6.45 -39.53
C THR A 129 -19.81 -7.13 -39.68
N LEU A 130 -20.38 -7.64 -38.59
CA LEU A 130 -21.71 -8.26 -38.60
C LEU A 130 -22.81 -7.25 -38.92
N SER A 131 -22.68 -6.01 -38.42
CA SER A 131 -23.63 -4.93 -38.68
C SER A 131 -23.54 -4.35 -40.09
N THR A 132 -22.44 -4.59 -40.81
CA THR A 132 -22.24 -4.09 -42.19
C THR A 132 -22.86 -5.03 -43.24
N HIS A 133 -23.15 -6.28 -42.87
CA HIS A 133 -23.66 -7.32 -43.77
C HIS A 133 -25.12 -7.73 -43.50
N ASN A 134 -25.83 -6.99 -42.65
CA ASN A 134 -27.31 -7.01 -42.50
C ASN A 134 -27.88 -5.72 -43.09
#